data_AF-A0A9J6E9F1-F1
#
_entry.id   AF-A0A9J6E9F1-F1
#
_cell.length_a   1.000
_cell.length_b   1.000
_cell.length_c   1.000
_cell.angle_alpha   90.00
_cell.angle_beta   90.00
_cell.angle_gamma   90.00
#
_symmetry.space_group_name_H-M   'P 1'
#
loop_
_entity.id
_entity.type
_entity.pdbx_description
1 polymer ?
#
loop_
_entity_poly.entity_id
_entity_poly.type
_entity_poly.pdbx_seq_one_letter_code
_entity_poly.pdbx_strand_id
1 'polypeptide(L)'
;MVSFAREHNAHPKLAYEQLDITGDVSQLLEKYGPFDRLYVFNSLNRVKDQAAAWRNMQKLLKPGGECLLFYCAWYMTPDIWRALAKKDRWSRFAETSGTSRDKCAAATALSVKATSGGLVYELRLAQSHLLETSV
;
A
#
# COMPACT_ATOMS: atom_id res chain seq x y z
N MET A 1 11.90 3.09 13.77
CA MET A 1 12.23 3.29 12.34
C MET A 1 12.37 4.76 11.99
N VAL A 2 11.34 5.59 12.23
CA VAL A 2 11.40 7.05 12.01
C VAL A 2 12.55 7.71 12.78
N SER A 3 12.71 7.40 14.08
CA SER A 3 13.82 7.93 14.91
C SER A 3 15.20 7.60 14.32
N PHE A 4 15.42 6.31 14.03
CA PHE A 4 16.68 5.84 13.44
C PHE A 4 17.00 6.52 12.10
N ALA A 5 16.01 6.61 11.20
CA ALA A 5 16.19 7.27 9.90
C ALA A 5 16.52 8.76 10.06
N ARG A 6 15.86 9.44 10.99
CA ARG A 6 16.11 10.85 11.30
C ARG A 6 17.53 11.08 11.84
N GLU A 7 18.03 10.18 12.68
CA GLU A 7 19.37 10.29 13.25
C GLU A 7 20.47 10.01 12.23
N HIS A 8 20.27 9.03 11.34
CA HIS A 8 21.33 8.55 10.46
C HIS A 8 21.29 9.10 9.03
N ASN A 9 20.16 9.68 8.60
CA ASN A 9 19.96 10.16 7.23
C ASN A 9 19.37 11.59 7.18
N ALA A 10 19.64 12.41 8.21
CA ALA A 10 19.18 13.79 8.25
C ALA A 10 19.64 14.57 7.02
N HIS A 11 18.70 15.24 6.35
CA HIS A 11 18.99 16.12 5.22
C HIS A 11 18.03 17.31 5.24
N PRO A 12 18.46 18.54 4.88
CA PRO A 12 17.61 19.73 4.96
C PRO A 12 16.31 19.66 4.14
N LYS A 13 16.28 18.80 3.11
CA LYS A 13 15.11 18.57 2.25
C LYS A 13 14.24 17.37 2.68
N LEU A 14 14.59 16.69 3.77
CA LEU A 14 13.88 15.52 4.27
C LEU A 14 13.25 15.82 5.62
N ALA A 15 11.96 15.51 5.73
CA ALA A 15 11.24 15.48 7.00
C ALA A 15 10.78 14.04 7.26
N TYR A 16 10.76 13.66 8.54
CA TYR A 16 10.34 12.34 8.96
C TYR A 16 9.13 12.44 9.87
N GLU A 17 8.03 11.84 9.46
CA GLU A 17 6.76 11.82 10.19
C GLU A 17 6.34 10.39 10.51
N GLN A 18 5.65 10.23 11.64
CA GLN A 18 4.98 8.98 11.96
C GLN A 18 3.51 9.12 11.60
N LEU A 19 3.02 8.24 10.72
CA LEU A 19 1.65 8.25 10.24
C LEU A 19 1.11 6.82 10.19
N ASP A 20 -0.11 6.62 10.70
CA ASP A 20 -0.93 5.46 10.35
C ASP A 20 -1.75 5.82 9.11
N ILE A 21 -1.45 5.18 7.97
CA ILE A 21 -2.11 5.47 6.70
C ILE A 21 -3.60 5.10 6.69
N THR A 22 -4.05 4.26 7.62
CA THR A 22 -5.48 3.94 7.78
C THR A 22 -6.22 4.91 8.71
N GLY A 23 -5.49 5.73 9.45
CA GLY A 23 -6.02 6.71 10.39
C GLY A 23 -6.31 8.07 9.76
N ASP A 24 -6.22 9.11 10.59
CA ASP A 24 -6.37 10.50 10.15
C ASP A 24 -5.08 11.02 9.51
N VAL A 25 -5.21 11.56 8.29
CA VAL A 25 -4.11 12.15 7.50
C VAL A 25 -4.17 13.67 7.43
N SER A 26 -5.17 14.29 8.05
CA SER A 26 -5.43 15.74 7.96
C SER A 26 -4.27 16.56 8.51
N GLN A 27 -3.65 16.10 9.61
CA GLN A 27 -2.47 16.75 10.19
C GLN A 27 -1.29 16.86 9.22
N LEU A 28 -1.12 15.86 8.34
CA LEU A 28 -0.05 15.89 7.35
C LEU A 28 -0.35 16.89 6.23
N LEU A 29 -1.62 16.95 5.81
CA LEU A 29 -2.11 17.92 4.81
C LEU A 29 -2.05 19.35 5.34
N GLU A 30 -2.40 19.58 6.61
CA GLU A 30 -2.29 20.90 7.24
C GLU A 30 -0.84 21.38 7.31
N LYS A 31 0.09 20.45 7.59
CA LYS A 31 1.51 20.78 7.76
C LYS A 31 2.25 20.99 6.43
N TYR A 32 1.98 20.16 5.42
CA TYR A 32 2.77 20.14 4.18
C TYR A 32 1.96 20.42 2.92
N GLY A 33 0.63 20.42 3.01
CA GLY A 33 -0.24 20.42 1.85
C GLY A 33 -0.29 19.06 1.13
N PRO A 34 -1.09 18.97 0.05
CA PRO A 34 -1.13 17.79 -0.81
C PRO A 34 0.15 17.65 -1.61
N PHE A 35 0.54 16.39 -1.87
CA PHE A 35 1.78 16.03 -2.54
C PHE A 35 1.57 15.82 -4.05
N ASP A 36 2.59 16.16 -4.83
CA ASP A 36 2.64 15.86 -6.27
C ASP A 36 2.91 14.37 -6.54
N ARG A 37 3.69 13.74 -5.66
CA ARG A 37 4.14 12.35 -5.81
C ARG A 37 4.12 11.62 -4.48
N LEU A 38 3.64 10.38 -4.52
CA LEU A 38 3.62 9.48 -3.37
C LEU A 38 4.34 8.18 -3.75
N TYR A 39 5.28 7.77 -2.90
CA TYR A 39 6.11 6.57 -3.11
C TYR A 39 5.85 5.57 -2.00
N VAL A 40 5.35 4.37 -2.34
CA VAL A 40 5.00 3.34 -1.36
C VAL A 40 5.76 2.06 -1.65
N PHE A 41 6.65 1.69 -0.73
CA PHE A 41 7.47 0.48 -0.84
C PHE A 41 7.10 -0.50 0.27
N ASN A 42 6.63 -1.68 -0.11
CA ASN A 42 6.39 -2.86 0.74
C ASN A 42 5.61 -2.58 2.04
N SER A 43 4.69 -1.61 2.01
CA SER A 43 3.90 -1.22 3.19
C SER A 43 2.47 -1.75 3.12
N LEU A 44 1.83 -1.76 1.95
CA LEU A 44 0.41 -2.12 1.80
C LEU A 44 0.10 -3.58 2.11
N ASN A 45 1.05 -4.49 1.91
CA ASN A 45 0.89 -5.91 2.27
C ASN A 45 0.78 -6.15 3.78
N ARG A 46 1.10 -5.14 4.61
CA ARG A 46 0.95 -5.19 6.07
C ARG A 46 -0.31 -4.48 6.57
N VAL A 47 -0.99 -3.73 5.71
CA VAL A 47 -2.18 -2.97 6.06
C VAL A 47 -3.41 -3.86 6.00
N LYS A 48 -4.15 -3.95 7.12
CA LYS A 48 -5.38 -4.76 7.21
C LYS A 48 -6.56 -4.15 6.45
N ASP A 49 -6.73 -2.83 6.55
CA ASP A 49 -7.75 -2.07 5.81
C ASP A 49 -7.10 -1.31 4.66
N GLN A 50 -6.86 -2.04 3.56
CA GLN A 50 -6.26 -1.44 2.37
C GLN A 50 -7.17 -0.37 1.75
N ALA A 51 -8.50 -0.52 1.84
CA ALA A 51 -9.44 0.44 1.26
C ALA A 51 -9.37 1.81 1.97
N ALA A 52 -9.25 1.83 3.29
CA ALA A 52 -8.98 3.05 4.05
C ALA A 52 -7.64 3.68 3.62
N ALA A 53 -6.57 2.89 3.52
CA ALA A 53 -5.27 3.37 3.08
C ALA A 53 -5.32 3.99 1.66
N TRP A 54 -5.99 3.34 0.71
CA TRP A 54 -6.15 3.87 -0.66
C TRP A 54 -6.87 5.21 -0.69
N ARG A 55 -8.00 5.33 0.03
CA ARG A 55 -8.73 6.60 0.13
C ARG A 55 -7.87 7.70 0.72
N ASN A 56 -7.10 7.40 1.76
CA ASN A 56 -6.23 8.38 2.40
C ASN A 56 -5.03 8.76 1.51
N MET A 57 -4.41 7.81 0.81
CA MET A 57 -3.36 8.12 -0.17
C MET A 57 -3.87 9.02 -1.30
N GLN A 58 -5.11 8.83 -1.76
CA GLN A 58 -5.74 9.73 -2.74
C GLN A 58 -5.93 11.15 -2.19
N LYS A 59 -6.37 11.30 -0.93
CA LYS A 59 -6.48 12.63 -0.29
C LYS A 59 -5.14 13.33 -0.15
N LEU A 60 -4.07 12.56 0.08
CA LEU A 60 -2.71 13.09 0.18
C LEU A 60 -2.16 13.60 -1.15
N LEU A 61 -2.72 13.18 -2.29
CA LEU A 61 -2.26 13.61 -3.61
C LEU A 61 -3.04 14.83 -4.10
N LYS A 62 -2.34 15.69 -4.85
CA LYS A 62 -3.00 16.72 -5.65
C LYS A 62 -3.83 16.08 -6.77
N PRO A 63 -4.83 16.79 -7.33
CA PRO A 63 -5.45 16.40 -8.58
C PRO A 63 -4.37 16.21 -9.67
N GLY A 64 -4.30 15.02 -10.27
CA GLY A 64 -3.27 14.67 -11.26
C GLY A 64 -1.92 14.24 -10.67
N GLY A 65 -1.79 14.14 -9.34
CA GLY A 65 -0.60 13.62 -8.67
C GLY A 65 -0.37 12.12 -8.94
N GLU A 66 0.88 11.69 -8.84
CA GLU A 66 1.30 10.35 -9.21
C GLU A 66 1.60 9.49 -7.96
N CYS A 67 1.24 8.22 -8.02
CA CYS A 67 1.55 7.25 -6.97
C CYS A 67 2.37 6.10 -7.55
N LEU A 68 3.60 5.94 -7.07
CA LEU A 68 4.42 4.76 -7.38
C LEU A 68 4.26 3.74 -6.25
N LEU A 69 3.82 2.53 -6.63
CA LEU A 69 3.57 1.44 -5.70
C LEU A 69 4.43 0.25 -6.02
N PHE A 70 5.12 -0.23 -5.00
CA PHE A 70 5.88 -1.45 -5.05
C PHE A 70 5.50 -2.31 -3.85
N TYR A 71 4.83 -3.44 -4.09
CA TYR A 71 4.49 -4.39 -3.05
C TYR A 71 4.45 -5.81 -3.62
N CYS A 72 4.76 -6.79 -2.77
CA CYS A 72 4.58 -8.19 -3.11
C CYS A 72 3.09 -8.55 -3.09
N ALA A 73 2.43 -8.50 -4.25
CA ALA A 73 1.03 -8.90 -4.42
C ALA A 73 0.83 -10.42 -4.23
N TRP A 74 1.85 -11.21 -4.55
CA TRP A 74 1.81 -12.67 -4.48
C TRP A 74 2.73 -13.16 -3.40
N TYR A 75 2.14 -13.45 -2.24
CA TYR A 75 2.79 -14.29 -1.25
C TYR A 75 2.37 -15.73 -1.56
N MET A 76 3.27 -16.53 -2.13
CA MET A 76 3.12 -18.00 -2.22
C MET A 76 3.23 -18.59 -0.81
N THR A 77 2.29 -18.30 0.09
CA THR A 77 2.52 -18.60 1.50
C THR A 77 1.30 -18.77 2.41
N PRO A 78 0.08 -18.24 2.17
CA PRO A 78 -1.01 -18.46 3.12
C PRO A 78 -1.29 -19.94 3.34
N ASP A 79 -1.40 -20.72 2.25
CA ASP A 79 -1.74 -22.13 2.34
C ASP A 79 -0.57 -23.00 2.82
N ILE A 80 0.66 -22.64 2.46
CA ILE A 80 1.86 -23.31 2.97
C ILE A 80 2.03 -23.05 4.47
N TRP A 81 1.85 -21.80 4.93
CA TRP A 81 1.90 -21.49 6.36
C TRP A 81 0.75 -22.13 7.12
N ARG A 82 -0.47 -22.14 6.57
CA ARG A 82 -1.61 -22.86 7.17
C ARG A 82 -1.34 -24.37 7.26
N ALA A 83 -0.73 -24.97 6.23
CA ALA A 83 -0.35 -26.39 6.24
C ALA A 83 0.78 -26.67 7.23
N LEU A 84 1.76 -25.79 7.37
CA LEU A 84 2.84 -25.90 8.35
C LEU A 84 2.33 -25.72 9.78
N ALA A 85 1.45 -24.75 10.02
CA ALA A 85 0.83 -24.50 11.32
C ALA A 85 0.02 -25.70 11.85
N LYS A 86 -0.49 -26.56 10.96
CA LYS A 86 -1.17 -27.81 11.32
C LYS A 86 -0.23 -28.96 11.72
N LYS A 87 1.09 -28.81 11.57
CA LYS A 87 2.07 -29.83 12.00
C LYS A 87 2.51 -29.57 13.43
N ASP A 88 2.52 -30.59 14.29
CA ASP A 88 2.88 -30.49 15.71
C ASP A 88 4.23 -29.80 15.97
N ARG A 89 5.21 -29.98 15.07
CA ARG A 89 6.52 -29.32 15.17
C ARG A 89 6.44 -27.78 15.11
N TRP A 90 5.43 -27.24 14.43
CA TRP A 90 5.31 -25.81 14.11
C TRP A 90 4.00 -25.19 14.63
N SER A 91 3.14 -25.96 15.30
CA SER A 91 1.85 -25.53 15.83
C SER A 91 1.97 -24.37 16.82
N ARG A 92 3.07 -24.32 17.61
CA ARG A 92 3.40 -23.21 18.51
C ARG A 92 3.57 -21.84 17.82
N PHE A 93 3.74 -21.81 16.49
CA PHE A 93 3.89 -20.59 15.70
C PHE A 93 2.61 -20.24 14.91
N ALA A 94 1.55 -21.04 15.05
CA ALA A 94 0.29 -20.87 14.32
C ALA A 94 -0.39 -19.53 14.65
N GLU A 95 -0.45 -19.14 15.92
CA GLU A 95 -1.04 -17.86 16.36
C GLU A 95 -0.34 -16.64 15.77
N THR A 96 0.98 -16.71 15.57
CA THR A 96 1.77 -15.62 14.97
C THR A 96 1.49 -15.46 13.48
N SER A 97 0.94 -16.48 12.82
CA SER A 97 0.83 -16.55 11.35
C SER A 97 -0.57 -16.21 10.79
N GLY A 98 -1.62 -16.29 11.61
CA GLY A 98 -3.02 -16.33 11.12
C GLY A 98 -3.76 -15.01 10.95
N THR A 99 -3.35 -13.90 11.59
CA THR A 99 -4.24 -12.72 11.70
C THR A 99 -3.99 -11.58 10.70
N SER A 100 -3.05 -11.72 9.75
CA SER A 100 -2.68 -10.61 8.86
C SER A 100 -2.75 -10.88 7.34
N ARG A 101 -3.07 -12.10 6.87
CA ARG A 101 -2.78 -12.47 5.46
C ARG A 101 -3.97 -12.88 4.59
N ASP A 102 -5.16 -13.06 5.15
CA ASP A 102 -6.31 -13.60 4.40
C ASP A 102 -6.96 -12.62 3.41
N LYS A 103 -6.62 -11.33 3.45
CA LYS A 103 -7.27 -10.29 2.64
C LYS A 103 -6.51 -9.88 1.37
N CYS A 104 -5.35 -10.48 1.09
CA CYS A 104 -4.48 -10.06 -0.02
C CYS A 104 -5.05 -10.41 -1.42
N ALA A 105 -6.01 -11.33 -1.52
CA ALA A 105 -6.52 -11.83 -2.79
C ALA A 105 -7.59 -10.92 -3.46
N ALA A 106 -8.24 -10.02 -2.71
CA ALA A 106 -9.42 -9.30 -3.23
C ALA A 106 -9.10 -7.97 -3.95
N ALA A 107 -7.88 -7.43 -3.85
CA ALA A 107 -7.54 -6.10 -4.35
C ALA A 107 -6.98 -6.07 -5.79
N THR A 108 -6.77 -7.22 -6.43
CA THR A 108 -6.09 -7.35 -7.74
C THR A 108 -7.04 -7.22 -8.94
N ALA A 109 -8.02 -6.32 -8.88
CA ALA A 109 -8.97 -6.06 -9.97
C ALA A 109 -8.99 -4.59 -10.37
N LEU A 110 -7.82 -4.02 -10.67
CA LEU A 110 -7.69 -2.72 -11.35
C LEU A 110 -6.63 -2.88 -12.46
N SER A 111 -7.11 -2.79 -13.70
CA SER A 111 -6.42 -2.81 -15.00
C SER A 111 -4.90 -3.05 -14.99
N VAL A 112 -4.50 -4.27 -15.34
CA VAL A 112 -3.10 -4.68 -15.50
C VAL A 112 -2.76 -4.71 -16.99
N LYS A 113 -1.93 -3.78 -17.46
CA LYS A 113 -1.11 -4.00 -18.66
C LYS A 113 0.26 -4.48 -18.20
N ALA A 114 0.48 -5.78 -18.28
CA ALA A 114 1.76 -6.40 -17.96
C ALA A 114 2.73 -6.11 -19.11
N THR A 115 3.82 -5.39 -18.84
CA THR A 115 5.01 -5.43 -19.69
C THR A 115 6.08 -6.22 -18.95
N SER A 116 6.60 -7.24 -19.60
CA SER A 116 7.50 -8.25 -19.08
C SER A 116 8.76 -7.65 -18.45
N GLY A 117 9.07 -8.03 -17.20
CA GLY A 117 10.40 -7.86 -16.61
C GLY A 117 10.46 -7.15 -15.25
N GLY A 118 9.34 -6.61 -14.77
CA GLY A 118 9.22 -6.01 -13.45
C GLY A 118 7.85 -5.40 -13.29
N LEU A 119 7.14 -5.71 -12.20
CA LEU A 119 5.82 -5.14 -11.94
C LEU A 119 6.01 -3.68 -11.49
N VAL A 120 6.17 -2.78 -12.46
CA VAL A 120 5.99 -1.34 -12.27
C VAL A 120 4.51 -1.07 -12.50
N TYR A 121 3.79 -0.75 -11.43
CA TYR A 121 2.41 -0.30 -11.53
C TYR A 121 2.43 1.21 -11.80
N GLU A 122 2.24 1.61 -13.06
CA GLU A 122 1.96 3.01 -13.42
C GLU A 122 0.44 3.23 -13.32
N LEU A 123 0.00 3.90 -12.26
CA LEU A 123 -1.40 4.32 -12.09
C LEU A 123 -1.66 5.52 -13.00
N ARG A 124 -1.82 5.28 -14.30
CA ARG A 124 -2.31 6.29 -15.22
C ARG A 124 -3.84 6.31 -15.14
N LEU A 125 -4.38 7.30 -14.43
CA LEU A 125 -5.82 7.59 -14.36
C LEU A 125 -6.35 7.77 -15.79
N ALA A 126 -7.10 6.79 -16.28
CA ALA A 126 -7.92 6.95 -17.47
C ALA A 126 -9.07 7.90 -17.12
N GLN A 127 -8.87 9.21 -17.33
CA GLN A 127 -9.96 10.12 -17.63
C GLN A 127 -10.45 9.80 -19.05
N SER A 128 -11.54 9.05 -19.21
CA SER A 128 -12.35 9.11 -20.44
C SER A 128 -13.68 8.35 -20.28
N HIS A 129 -14.78 9.08 -20.56
CA HIS A 129 -16.13 8.62 -20.91
C HIS A 129 -17.12 8.29 -19.78
N LEU A 130 -17.61 9.36 -19.11
CA LEU A 130 -19.01 9.48 -18.69
C LEU A 130 -19.72 10.53 -19.57
N LEU A 131 -19.67 10.33 -20.88
CA LEU A 131 -20.59 10.96 -21.83
C LEU A 131 -20.94 9.88 -22.85
N GLU A 132 -22.17 9.37 -22.75
CA GLU A 132 -23.00 8.71 -23.78
C GLU A 132 -23.82 7.58 -23.13
N THR A 133 -25.00 7.94 -22.60
CA THR A 133 -26.26 7.24 -22.85
C THR A 133 -27.40 8.18 -22.45
N SER A 134 -27.77 9.06 -23.37
CA SER A 134 -29.09 9.72 -23.38
C SER A 134 -29.60 9.68 -24.81
N VAL A 135 -30.26 8.59 -25.17
CA VAL A 135 -31.40 8.52 -26.09
C VAL A 135 -32.30 7.41 -25.60
#